data_AF-A0A450WZS1-F1
#
_entry.id   AF-A0A450WZS1-F1
#
_cell.length_a   1.000
_cell.length_b   1.000
_cell.length_c   1.000
_cell.angle_alpha   90.00
_cell.angle_beta   90.00
_cell.angle_gamma   90.00
#
_symmetry.space_group_name_H-M   'P 1'
#
loop_
_entity.id
_entity.type
_entity.pdbx_description
1 polymer ?
#
loop_
_entity_poly.entity_id
_entity_poly.type
_entity_poly.pdbx_seq_one_letter_code
_entity_poly.pdbx_strand_id
1 'polypeptide(L)'
;MPSISLEEEPTTSGSISMSHNANFPIILASQSPRRRELLADAGYRFIITPPAESAESGVYRGESSEAMVARLARQKAFDVARRTDNGIVLGCDTVAECSGEILGKPRDMEHARYMLRLLQGKQHRVSSGLCLWEAKVAPKNWTAW
;
A
#
# COMPACT_ATOMS: atom_id res chain seq x y z
N MET A 1 -43.30 -49.70 -18.05
CA MET A 1 -43.42 -48.25 -17.80
C MET A 1 -42.89 -48.00 -16.39
N PRO A 2 -41.84 -47.19 -16.23
CA PRO A 2 -41.03 -47.13 -15.01
C PRO A 2 -41.64 -46.17 -13.97
N SER A 3 -41.56 -46.56 -12.71
CA SER A 3 -41.76 -45.69 -11.54
C SER A 3 -40.48 -44.87 -11.32
N ILE A 4 -40.61 -43.55 -11.48
CA ILE A 4 -39.59 -42.55 -11.14
C ILE A 4 -39.30 -42.64 -9.64
N SER A 5 -38.06 -42.98 -9.28
CA SER A 5 -37.56 -42.77 -7.93
C SER A 5 -36.96 -41.36 -7.86
N LEU A 6 -37.40 -40.58 -6.87
CA LEU A 6 -36.94 -39.24 -6.59
C LEU A 6 -35.45 -39.28 -6.20
N GLU A 7 -34.64 -38.47 -6.87
CA GLU A 7 -33.24 -38.22 -6.53
C GLU A 7 -33.18 -37.48 -5.18
N GLU A 8 -32.51 -38.06 -4.19
CA GLU A 8 -32.05 -37.34 -3.00
C GLU A 8 -30.74 -36.61 -3.35
N GLU A 9 -30.81 -35.28 -3.40
CA GLU A 9 -29.66 -34.38 -3.48
C GLU A 9 -28.78 -34.53 -2.22
N PRO A 10 -27.46 -34.81 -2.34
CA PRO A 10 -26.57 -34.74 -1.19
C PRO A 10 -26.32 -33.29 -0.80
N THR A 11 -26.93 -32.89 0.31
CA THR A 11 -26.65 -31.64 1.02
C THR A 11 -25.18 -31.60 1.45
N THR A 12 -24.33 -31.02 0.62
CA THR A 12 -22.95 -30.72 1.03
C THR A 12 -22.95 -29.33 1.63
N SER A 13 -23.14 -29.27 2.95
CA SER A 13 -22.77 -28.14 3.79
C SER A 13 -21.25 -27.95 3.69
N GLY A 14 -20.81 -27.28 2.63
CA GLY A 14 -19.43 -26.86 2.45
C GLY A 14 -19.12 -25.77 3.46
N SER A 15 -18.69 -26.17 4.66
CA SER A 15 -17.91 -25.27 5.51
C SER A 15 -16.68 -24.85 4.71
N ILE A 16 -16.63 -23.59 4.26
CA ILE A 16 -15.40 -23.01 3.74
C ILE A 16 -14.45 -22.98 4.94
N SER A 17 -13.65 -24.03 5.09
CA SER A 17 -12.46 -24.02 5.91
C SER A 17 -11.50 -23.03 5.26
N MET A 18 -11.64 -21.76 5.60
CA MET A 18 -10.58 -20.76 5.36
C MET A 18 -9.43 -21.06 6.31
N SER A 19 -8.68 -22.11 6.01
CA SER A 19 -7.35 -22.33 6.59
C SER A 19 -6.37 -21.36 5.93
N HIS A 20 -6.57 -20.06 6.09
CA HIS A 20 -5.60 -19.04 5.69
C HIS A 20 -4.74 -18.67 6.88
N ASN A 21 -3.98 -19.65 7.40
CA ASN A 21 -2.89 -19.35 8.32
C ASN A 21 -1.55 -19.45 7.60
N ALA A 22 -1.48 -18.86 6.40
CA ALA A 22 -0.20 -18.47 5.85
C ALA A 22 0.18 -17.17 6.56
N ASN A 23 1.00 -17.30 7.61
CA ASN A 23 1.53 -16.18 8.39
C ASN A 23 2.55 -15.42 7.52
N PHE A 24 2.07 -14.69 6.52
CA PHE A 24 2.91 -13.88 5.65
C PHE A 24 3.42 -12.67 6.45
N PRO A 25 4.73 -12.39 6.44
CA PRO A 25 5.24 -11.21 7.11
C PRO A 25 4.68 -9.96 6.43
N ILE A 26 4.17 -9.03 7.23
CA ILE A 26 3.81 -7.69 6.76
C ILE A 26 5.09 -6.86 6.71
N ILE A 27 5.32 -6.16 5.60
CA ILE A 27 6.51 -5.35 5.37
C ILE A 27 6.05 -3.92 5.08
N LEU A 28 6.37 -2.99 5.97
CA LEU A 28 6.11 -1.57 5.79
C LEU A 28 7.19 -0.95 4.88
N ALA A 29 6.79 -0.59 3.65
CA ALA A 29 7.61 0.13 2.69
C ALA A 29 7.59 1.64 2.96
N SER A 30 8.06 2.06 4.13
CA SER A 30 8.09 3.49 4.52
C SER A 30 9.23 3.83 5.47
N GLN A 31 9.78 5.04 5.32
CA GLN A 31 10.71 5.65 6.28
C GLN A 31 9.99 6.52 7.34
N SER A 32 8.67 6.68 7.24
CA SER A 32 7.92 7.60 8.10
C SER A 32 7.75 7.05 9.52
N PRO A 33 8.23 7.76 10.57
CA PRO A 33 8.00 7.36 11.95
C PRO A 33 6.51 7.26 12.29
N ARG A 34 5.69 8.19 11.80
CA ARG A 34 4.24 8.22 12.03
C ARG A 34 3.53 6.99 11.48
N ARG A 35 3.95 6.47 10.32
CA ARG A 35 3.30 5.27 9.73
C ARG A 35 3.66 4.00 10.49
N ARG A 36 4.89 3.92 11.00
CA ARG A 36 5.29 2.86 11.93
C ARG A 36 4.46 2.91 13.20
N GLU A 37 4.29 4.08 13.80
CA GLU A 37 3.47 4.27 15.00
C GLU A 37 2.01 3.86 14.74
N LEU A 38 1.38 4.37 13.68
CA LEU A 38 -0.01 4.02 13.33
C LEU A 38 -0.22 2.51 13.15
N LEU A 39 0.72 1.83 12.49
CA LEU A 39 0.60 0.40 12.23
C LEU A 39 0.85 -0.43 13.52
N ALA A 40 1.74 0.03 14.39
CA ALA A 40 2.00 -0.58 15.69
C ALA A 40 0.82 -0.37 16.66
N ASP A 41 0.26 0.83 16.73
CA ASP A 41 -0.92 1.18 17.54
C ASP A 41 -2.14 0.37 17.12
N ALA A 42 -2.24 0.03 15.83
CA ALA A 42 -3.27 -0.87 15.31
C ALA A 42 -3.03 -2.36 15.61
N GLY A 43 -1.95 -2.72 16.32
CA GLY A 43 -1.68 -4.08 16.79
C GLY A 43 -0.98 -4.99 15.79
N TYR A 44 -0.47 -4.46 14.67
CA TYR A 44 0.22 -5.27 13.66
C TYR A 44 1.67 -5.54 14.04
N ARG A 45 2.13 -6.76 13.72
CA ARG A 45 3.56 -7.11 13.69
C ARG A 45 4.06 -7.00 12.26
N PHE A 46 5.12 -6.24 12.04
CA PHE A 46 5.65 -5.97 10.71
C PHE A 46 7.16 -5.71 10.73
N ILE A 47 7.77 -5.85 9.56
CA ILE A 47 9.16 -5.49 9.28
C ILE A 47 9.16 -4.14 8.56
N ILE A 48 10.17 -3.31 8.79
CA ILE A 48 10.32 -2.03 8.09
C ILE A 48 11.40 -2.17 7.04
N THR A 49 11.03 -1.94 5.79
CA THR A 49 11.95 -1.98 4.65
C THR A 49 11.75 -0.71 3.83
N PRO A 50 12.56 0.35 4.04
CA PRO A 50 12.45 1.59 3.29
C PRO A 50 12.50 1.40 1.77
N PRO A 51 11.66 2.08 0.97
CA PRO A 51 11.86 2.16 -0.47
C PRO A 51 13.06 3.06 -0.80
N ALA A 52 13.64 2.89 -1.98
CA ALA A 52 14.65 3.81 -2.50
C ALA A 52 14.08 5.23 -2.69
N GLU A 53 14.92 6.26 -2.56
CA GLU A 53 14.49 7.67 -2.71
C GLU A 53 13.90 7.96 -4.09
N SER A 54 14.39 7.29 -5.13
CA SER A 54 13.84 7.37 -6.49
C SER A 54 12.37 6.94 -6.58
N ALA A 55 11.92 6.02 -5.70
CA ALA A 55 10.54 5.56 -5.62
C ALA A 55 9.64 6.49 -4.78
N GLU A 56 10.17 7.57 -4.20
CA GLU A 56 9.42 8.60 -3.48
C GLU A 56 9.23 9.89 -4.31
N SER A 57 9.67 9.92 -5.56
CA SER A 57 9.78 11.16 -6.33
C SER A 57 8.94 11.15 -7.62
N GLY A 58 8.62 12.36 -8.09
CA GLY A 58 7.94 12.61 -9.35
C GLY A 58 6.58 13.27 -9.17
N VAL A 59 6.44 14.44 -9.79
CA VAL A 59 5.16 15.11 -10.02
C VAL A 59 4.90 15.05 -11.52
N TYR A 60 3.78 14.44 -11.93
CA TYR A 60 3.37 14.50 -13.33
C TYR A 60 2.50 15.74 -13.54
N ARG A 61 2.74 16.48 -14.62
CA ARG A 61 1.94 17.67 -14.93
C ARG A 61 0.47 17.27 -15.10
N GLY A 62 -0.42 17.97 -14.39
CA GLY A 62 -1.86 17.74 -14.44
C GLY A 62 -2.34 16.51 -13.67
N GLU A 63 -1.46 15.83 -12.91
CA GLU A 63 -1.85 14.71 -12.05
C GLU A 63 -2.61 15.22 -10.81
N SER A 64 -3.76 14.62 -10.50
CA SER A 64 -4.52 14.95 -9.28
C SER A 64 -3.80 14.42 -8.03
N SER A 65 -4.09 15.01 -6.87
CA SER A 65 -3.50 14.56 -5.60
C SER A 65 -3.83 13.10 -5.29
N GLU A 66 -5.04 12.62 -5.61
CA GLU A 66 -5.45 11.23 -5.44
C GLU A 66 -4.68 10.26 -6.36
N ALA A 67 -4.53 10.62 -7.64
CA ALA A 67 -3.77 9.82 -8.60
C ALA A 67 -2.29 9.73 -8.19
N MET A 68 -1.72 10.85 -7.75
CA MET A 68 -0.35 10.94 -7.28
C MET A 68 -0.08 10.00 -6.11
N VAL A 69 -0.89 10.05 -5.05
CA VAL A 69 -0.65 9.21 -3.86
C VAL A 69 -0.85 7.73 -4.13
N ALA A 70 -1.80 7.36 -4.99
CA ALA A 70 -2.00 5.97 -5.41
C ALA A 70 -0.78 5.46 -6.19
N ARG A 71 -0.27 6.24 -7.15
CA ARG A 71 0.93 5.91 -7.92
C ARG A 71 2.16 5.78 -7.02
N LEU A 72 2.40 6.76 -6.14
CA LEU A 72 3.55 6.75 -5.23
C LEU A 72 3.48 5.58 -4.24
N ALA A 73 2.31 5.31 -3.66
CA ALA A 73 2.12 4.13 -2.81
C ALA A 73 2.48 2.83 -3.54
N ARG A 74 2.05 2.69 -4.80
CA ARG A 74 2.38 1.54 -5.65
C ARG A 74 3.87 1.46 -5.98
N GLN A 75 4.52 2.57 -6.31
CA GLN A 75 5.96 2.61 -6.62
C GLN A 75 6.80 2.16 -5.43
N LYS A 76 6.47 2.65 -4.21
CA LYS A 76 7.15 2.25 -2.97
C LYS A 76 6.96 0.76 -2.67
N ALA A 77 5.73 0.25 -2.78
CA ALA A 77 5.45 -1.16 -2.56
C ALA A 77 6.20 -2.04 -3.57
N PHE A 78 6.21 -1.65 -4.84
CA PHE A 78 6.89 -2.37 -5.91
C PHE A 78 8.41 -2.41 -5.73
N ASP A 79 9.04 -1.27 -5.39
CA ASP A 79 10.48 -1.20 -5.14
C ASP A 79 10.92 -2.20 -4.07
N VAL A 80 10.19 -2.25 -2.95
CA VAL A 80 10.46 -3.16 -1.84
C VAL A 80 10.10 -4.61 -2.19
N ALA A 81 9.00 -4.84 -2.90
CA ALA A 81 8.58 -6.19 -3.29
C ALA A 81 9.60 -6.90 -4.19
N ARG A 82 10.30 -6.18 -5.08
CA ARG A 82 11.32 -6.77 -5.97
C ARG A 82 12.57 -7.28 -5.25
N ARG A 83 12.77 -6.88 -4.00
CA ARG A 83 13.93 -7.22 -3.16
C ARG A 83 13.50 -7.94 -1.88
N THR A 84 12.28 -8.47 -1.88
CA THR A 84 11.67 -9.22 -0.78
C THR A 84 11.31 -10.61 -1.31
N ASP A 85 11.73 -11.66 -0.59
CA ASP A 85 11.48 -13.04 -1.04
C ASP A 85 10.02 -13.49 -0.82
N ASN A 86 9.40 -13.08 0.30
CA ASN A 86 8.04 -13.48 0.67
C ASN A 86 7.41 -12.43 1.60
N GLY A 87 6.11 -12.20 1.46
CA GLY A 87 5.33 -11.37 2.37
C GLY A 87 4.38 -10.42 1.68
N ILE A 88 3.67 -9.64 2.49
CA ILE A 88 2.79 -8.57 2.01
C ILE A 88 3.48 -7.23 2.26
N VAL A 89 3.85 -6.55 1.18
CA VAL A 89 4.47 -5.24 1.22
C VAL A 89 3.38 -4.16 1.22
N LEU A 90 3.42 -3.30 2.23
CA LEU A 90 2.53 -2.16 2.43
C LEU A 90 3.25 -0.87 2.03
N GLY A 91 2.91 -0.34 0.86
CA GLY A 91 3.33 1.00 0.43
C GLY A 91 2.24 2.03 0.72
N CYS A 92 2.65 3.25 1.03
CA CYS A 92 1.71 4.36 1.25
C CYS A 92 2.35 5.72 1.01
N ASP A 93 1.52 6.66 0.60
CA ASP A 93 1.89 8.05 0.41
C ASP A 93 0.76 9.00 0.82
N THR A 94 1.11 10.25 1.14
CA THR A 94 0.16 11.25 1.62
C THR A 94 0.62 12.63 1.19
N VAL A 95 -0.26 13.40 0.57
CA VAL A 95 0.00 14.79 0.17
C VAL A 95 -1.16 15.68 0.62
N ALA A 96 -0.84 16.95 0.88
CA ALA A 96 -1.84 17.98 1.06
C ALA A 96 -1.98 18.79 -0.22
N GLU A 97 -3.18 19.30 -0.50
CA GLU A 97 -3.46 20.18 -1.63
C GLU A 97 -4.25 21.39 -1.13
N CYS A 98 -3.80 22.59 -1.48
CA CYS A 98 -4.47 23.84 -1.09
C CYS A 98 -4.49 24.81 -2.26
N SER A 99 -5.66 25.35 -2.59
CA SER A 99 -5.83 26.29 -3.71
C SER A 99 -5.27 25.77 -5.05
N GLY A 100 -5.36 24.46 -5.31
CA GLY A 100 -4.84 23.80 -6.52
C GLY A 100 -3.35 23.50 -6.49
N GLU A 101 -2.64 23.79 -5.38
CA GLU A 101 -1.22 23.49 -5.19
C GLU A 101 -1.05 22.25 -4.33
N ILE A 102 -0.42 21.20 -4.87
CA ILE A 102 0.03 20.03 -4.11
C ILE A 102 1.27 20.43 -3.29
N LEU A 103 1.17 20.29 -1.98
CA LEU A 103 2.19 20.63 -1.00
C LEU A 103 3.01 19.37 -0.66
N GLY A 104 4.25 19.35 -1.15
CA GLY A 104 5.25 18.35 -0.80
C GLY A 104 6.01 18.70 0.49
N LYS A 105 7.20 18.14 0.68
CA LYS A 105 8.10 18.56 1.76
C LYS A 105 8.59 20.00 1.49
N PRO A 106 8.62 20.89 2.49
CA PRO A 106 9.24 22.19 2.32
C PRO A 106 10.73 22.01 2.04
N ARG A 107 11.25 22.81 1.10
CA ARG A 107 12.66 22.75 0.69
C ARG A 107 13.58 23.50 1.66
N ASP A 108 13.01 24.49 2.35
CA ASP A 108 13.68 25.37 3.30
C ASP A 108 12.64 25.99 4.26
N MET A 109 13.12 26.76 5.23
CA MET A 109 12.27 27.41 6.24
C MET A 109 11.35 28.48 5.64
N GLU A 110 11.77 29.18 4.60
CA GLU A 110 10.96 30.21 3.95
C GLU A 110 9.78 29.58 3.20
N HIS A 111 10.03 28.49 2.49
CA HIS A 111 9.02 27.69 1.82
C HIS A 111 8.02 27.10 2.83
N ALA A 112 8.49 26.64 4.00
CA ALA A 112 7.59 26.20 5.07
C ALA A 112 6.67 27.33 5.55
N ARG A 113 7.19 28.56 5.74
CA ARG A 113 6.37 29.73 6.11
C ARG A 113 5.35 30.07 5.04
N TYR A 114 5.73 30.01 3.77
CA TYR A 114 4.81 30.18 2.65
C TYR A 114 3.68 29.14 2.70
N MET A 115 4.01 27.85 2.82
CA MET A 115 3.02 26.77 2.90
C MET A 115 2.05 26.98 4.07
N LEU A 116 2.54 27.35 5.26
CA LEU A 116 1.68 27.61 6.42
C LEU A 116 0.74 28.80 6.19
N ARG A 117 1.21 29.88 5.57
CA ARG A 117 0.36 31.02 5.20
C ARG A 117 -0.66 30.65 4.13
N LEU A 118 -0.29 29.79 3.19
CA LEU A 118 -1.20 29.27 2.17
C LEU A 118 -2.34 28.48 2.79
N LEU A 119 -2.04 27.63 3.79
CA LEU A 119 -3.01 26.80 4.51
C LEU A 119 -3.90 27.60 5.48
N GLN A 120 -3.40 28.74 6.00
CA GLN A 120 -4.08 29.49 7.06
C GLN A 120 -5.47 29.98 6.62
N GLY A 121 -6.50 29.56 7.35
CA GLY A 121 -7.88 29.96 7.11
C GLY A 121 -8.49 29.39 5.81
N LYS A 122 -7.80 28.47 5.14
CA LYS A 122 -8.26 27.87 3.88
C LYS A 122 -8.58 26.39 4.06
N GLN A 123 -9.62 25.95 3.36
CA GLN A 123 -9.86 24.53 3.17
C GLN A 123 -8.74 23.95 2.31
N HIS A 124 -8.26 22.79 2.74
CA HIS A 124 -7.25 22.02 2.05
C HIS A 124 -7.67 20.55 2.06
N ARG A 125 -7.21 19.83 1.05
CA ARG A 125 -7.46 18.39 0.89
C ARG A 125 -6.23 17.63 1.31
N VAL A 126 -6.41 16.55 2.07
CA VAL A 126 -5.34 15.61 2.39
C VAL A 126 -5.69 14.28 1.74
N SER A 127 -4.90 13.89 0.76
CA SER A 127 -5.08 12.65 0.01
C SER A 127 -4.07 11.63 0.53
N SER A 128 -4.51 10.40 0.82
CA SER A 128 -3.63 9.29 1.21
C SER A 128 -3.88 8.08 0.32
N GLY A 129 -2.80 7.52 -0.22
CA GLY A 129 -2.80 6.32 -1.03
C GLY A 129 -2.18 5.15 -0.28
N LEU A 130 -2.73 3.96 -0.50
CA LEU A 130 -2.26 2.70 0.06
C LEU A 130 -2.10 1.68 -1.05
N CYS A 131 -1.07 0.84 -0.99
CA CYS A 131 -0.87 -0.29 -1.87
C CYS A 131 -0.44 -1.50 -1.05
N LEU A 132 -1.17 -2.61 -1.23
CA LEU A 132 -0.74 -3.93 -0.79
C LEU A 132 -0.17 -4.67 -1.99
N TRP A 133 1.03 -5.22 -1.83
CA TRP A 133 1.73 -5.97 -2.87
C TRP A 133 2.23 -7.30 -2.32
N GLU A 134 1.85 -8.39 -2.96
CA GLU A 134 2.37 -9.72 -2.63
C GLU A 134 3.77 -9.91 -3.24
N ALA A 135 4.78 -10.05 -2.38
CA ALA A 135 6.12 -10.44 -2.80
C ALA A 135 6.13 -11.95 -3.03
N LYS A 136 6.18 -12.37 -4.31
CA LYS A 136 6.24 -13.79 -4.67
C LYS A 136 7.68 -14.28 -4.63
N VAL A 137 7.88 -15.45 -4.03
CA VAL A 137 9.15 -16.18 -4.06
C VAL A 137 9.48 -16.48 -5.52
N ALA A 138 10.63 -16.00 -6.02
CA ALA A 138 11.16 -16.50 -7.30
C ALA A 138 11.40 -18.02 -7.15
N PRO A 139 10.88 -18.87 -8.05
CA PRO A 139 11.06 -20.32 -7.93
C PRO A 139 12.55 -20.66 -7.82
N LYS A 140 12.93 -21.34 -6.72
CA LYS A 140 14.32 -21.66 -6.34
C LYS A 140 14.98 -22.75 -7.21
N ASN A 141 14.38 -23.14 -8.32
CA ASN A 141 14.78 -24.26 -9.15
C ASN A 141 14.88 -23.85 -10.63
N TRP A 142 15.94 -23.13 -10.97
CA TRP A 142 16.45 -23.10 -12.33
C TRP A 142 17.89 -23.63 -12.35
N THR A 143 18.04 -24.94 -12.30
CA THR A 143 19.25 -25.58 -12.84
C THR A 143 19.08 -25.63 -14.35
N ALA A 144 19.79 -24.75 -15.05
CA ALA A 144 20.01 -24.92 -16.48
C ALA A 144 20.87 -26.18 -16.66
N TRP A 145 20.35 -27.12 -17.45
CA TRP A 145 21.10 -28.24 -17.99
C TRP A 145 22.12 -27.74 -19.01
#